data_AF-C5B4V4-F1
#
_entry.id   AF-C5B4V4-F1
#
_cell.length_a   1.000
_cell.length_b   1.000
_cell.length_c   1.000
_cell.angle_alpha   90.00
_cell.angle_beta   90.00
_cell.angle_gamma   90.00
#
_symmetry.space_group_name_H-M   'P 1'
#
loop_
_entity.id
_entity.type
_entity.pdbx_description
1 polymer ?
#
loop_
_entity_poly.entity_id
_entity_poly.type
_entity_poly.pdbx_seq_one_letter_code
_entity_poly.pdbx_strand_id
1 'polypeptide(L)'
;MRTDRAAAACSTRLALGLVRLGAVLAWSFVPQLAGRVLEAFGEDGALPPWRSDVAQLLLSGTGVPFVRPEHLVRKIDADTAAHLEGRFGGGRPAG
;
A
#
# COMPACT_ATOMS: atom_id res chain seq x y z
N MET A 1 -8.98 -1.97 23.46
CA MET A 1 -7.80 -1.20 23.02
C MET A 1 -7.60 0.13 23.76
N ARG A 2 -8.62 0.86 24.21
CA ARG A 2 -8.46 2.17 24.90
C ARG A 2 -7.73 2.11 26.26
N THR A 3 -7.70 0.94 26.92
CA THR A 3 -7.21 0.79 28.30
C THR A 3 -5.79 0.21 28.41
N ASP A 4 -5.21 -0.30 27.31
CA ASP A 4 -3.85 -0.87 27.28
C ASP A 4 -3.05 -0.25 26.14
N ARG A 5 -2.23 0.74 26.49
CA ARG A 5 -1.36 1.47 25.56
C ARG A 5 -0.26 0.57 24.98
N ALA A 6 0.22 -0.42 25.73
CA ALA A 6 1.28 -1.32 25.29
C ALA A 6 0.77 -2.29 24.22
N ALA A 7 -0.41 -2.89 24.45
CA ALA A 7 -1.07 -3.75 23.47
C ALA A 7 -1.44 -3.00 22.19
N ALA A 8 -1.92 -1.75 22.31
CA ALA A 8 -2.21 -0.90 21.15
C ALA A 8 -0.94 -0.61 20.34
N ALA A 9 0.15 -0.20 20.99
CA ALA A 9 1.42 0.07 20.33
C ALA A 9 2.00 -1.18 19.64
N CYS A 10 1.89 -2.35 20.27
CA CYS A 10 2.32 -3.62 19.69
C CYS A 10 1.52 -3.94 18.42
N SER A 11 0.19 -3.85 18.49
CA SER A 11 -0.71 -4.11 17.36
C SER A 11 -0.45 -3.15 16.20
N THR A 12 -0.25 -1.86 16.48
CA THR A 12 0.06 -0.86 15.44
C THR A 12 1.40 -1.13 14.78
N ARG A 13 2.45 -1.48 15.53
CA ARG A 13 3.75 -1.83 14.93
C ARG A 13 3.65 -3.05 14.03
N LEU A 14 2.99 -4.10 14.50
CA LEU A 14 2.77 -5.30 13.71
C LEU A 14 2.00 -4.99 12.42
N ALA A 15 0.91 -4.21 12.53
CA ALA A 15 0.13 -3.81 11.37
C ALA A 15 0.95 -3.01 10.35
N LEU A 16 1.76 -2.04 10.81
CA LEU A 16 2.64 -1.26 9.94
C LEU A 16 3.73 -2.13 9.29
N GLY A 17 4.33 -3.07 10.03
CA GLY A 17 5.29 -4.03 9.49
C GLY A 17 4.67 -4.91 8.39
N LEU A 18 3.42 -5.35 8.59
CA LEU A 18 2.67 -6.11 7.58
C LEU A 18 2.37 -5.28 6.33
N VAL A 19 1.97 -4.01 6.49
CA VAL A 19 1.76 -3.08 5.37
C VAL A 19 3.05 -2.91 4.57
N ARG A 20 4.18 -2.72 5.26
CA ARG A 20 5.52 -2.61 4.65
C ARG A 20 5.91 -3.87 3.87
N LEU A 21 5.72 -5.05 4.44
CA LEU A 21 5.95 -6.32 3.76
C LEU A 21 5.03 -6.49 2.54
N GLY A 22 3.75 -6.18 2.69
CA GLY A 22 2.77 -6.22 1.61
C GLY A 22 3.16 -5.31 0.44
N ALA A 23 3.72 -4.14 0.71
CA ALA A 23 4.22 -3.24 -0.33
C ALA A 23 5.40 -3.84 -1.10
N VAL A 24 6.36 -4.48 -0.43
CA VAL A 24 7.48 -5.18 -1.10
C VAL A 24 6.96 -6.28 -2.03
N LEU A 25 5.98 -7.07 -1.57
CA LEU A 25 5.38 -8.15 -2.38
C LEU A 25 4.53 -7.60 -3.54
N ALA A 26 3.79 -6.53 -3.32
CA ALA A 26 2.93 -5.89 -4.31
C ALA A 26 3.71 -5.12 -5.37
N TRP A 27 4.98 -4.79 -5.13
CA TRP A 27 5.81 -4.02 -6.05
C TRP A 27 5.90 -4.64 -7.45
N SER A 28 5.93 -5.98 -7.55
CA SER A 28 5.95 -6.69 -8.84
C SER A 28 4.66 -6.57 -9.67
N PHE A 29 3.54 -6.15 -9.04
CA PHE A 29 2.23 -6.03 -9.70
C PHE A 29 1.79 -4.58 -9.86
N VAL A 30 2.04 -3.74 -8.85
CA VAL A 30 1.60 -2.34 -8.76
C VAL A 30 2.74 -1.45 -8.22
N PRO A 31 3.84 -1.30 -8.98
CA PRO A 31 5.07 -0.67 -8.47
C PRO A 31 4.87 0.77 -8.01
N GLN A 32 4.00 1.55 -8.67
CA GLN A 32 3.72 2.93 -8.28
C GLN A 32 2.97 3.02 -6.94
N LEU A 33 2.02 2.10 -6.71
CA LEU A 33 1.28 2.06 -5.46
C LEU A 33 2.16 1.57 -4.31
N ALA A 34 2.92 0.50 -4.55
CA ALA A 34 3.88 -0.04 -3.60
C ALA A 34 4.94 1.00 -3.22
N GLY A 35 5.45 1.76 -4.20
CA GLY A 35 6.40 2.85 -3.99
C GLY A 35 5.88 3.89 -3.00
N ARG A 36 4.66 4.41 -3.19
CA ARG A 36 4.05 5.38 -2.26
C ARG A 36 3.92 4.86 -0.82
N VAL A 37 3.66 3.56 -0.67
CA VAL A 37 3.60 2.95 0.67
C VAL A 37 5.00 2.83 1.28
N LEU A 38 6.02 2.51 0.49
CA LEU A 38 7.41 2.40 0.94
C LEU A 38 8.04 3.77 1.26
N GLU A 39 7.75 4.80 0.46
CA GLU A 39 8.11 6.21 0.72
C GLU A 39 7.59 6.68 2.09
N ALA A 40 6.38 6.25 2.49
CA ALA A 40 5.83 6.53 3.82
C ALA A 40 6.64 5.92 4.97
N PHE A 41 7.47 4.90 4.70
CA PHE A 41 8.45 4.33 5.63
C PHE A 41 9.88 4.88 5.41
N GLY A 42 10.07 5.89 4.55
CA GLY A 42 11.36 6.46 4.20
C GLY A 42 12.21 5.59 3.27
N GLU A 43 11.57 4.71 2.50
CA GLU A 43 12.24 3.83 1.54
C GLU A 43 12.03 4.30 0.10
N ASP A 44 12.94 5.15 -0.35
CA ASP A 44 12.87 5.80 -1.66
C ASP A 44 13.75 5.04 -2.66
N GLY A 45 13.32 3.84 -3.06
CA GLY A 45 14.07 2.92 -3.92
C GLY A 45 13.30 2.48 -5.16
N ALA A 46 13.98 2.41 -6.31
CA ALA A 46 13.38 1.93 -7.56
C ALA A 46 12.95 0.46 -7.47
N LEU A 47 13.68 -0.38 -6.74
CA LEU A 47 13.36 -1.78 -6.47
C LEU A 47 13.56 -2.06 -4.97
N PRO A 48 12.51 -2.41 -4.21
CA PRO A 48 12.67 -2.77 -2.81
C PRO A 48 13.46 -4.08 -2.67
N PRO A 49 14.42 -4.15 -1.72
CA PRO A 49 15.16 -5.37 -1.47
C PRO A 49 14.23 -6.45 -0.91
N TRP A 50 14.42 -7.68 -1.36
CA TRP A 50 13.73 -8.83 -0.79
C TRP A 50 14.09 -9.00 0.69
N ARG A 51 13.07 -9.17 1.54
CA ARG A 51 13.25 -9.31 2.98
C ARG A 51 13.46 -10.79 3.31
N SER A 52 14.68 -11.16 3.68
CA SER A 52 14.99 -12.52 4.14
C SER A 52 14.53 -12.77 5.58
N ASP A 53 14.56 -11.75 6.44
CA ASP A 53 14.11 -11.85 7.84
C ASP A 53 12.80 -11.08 8.06
N VAL A 54 11.69 -11.78 7.86
CA VAL A 54 10.35 -11.24 8.07
C VAL A 54 10.02 -11.07 9.55
N ALA A 55 10.53 -11.94 10.42
CA ALA A 55 10.27 -11.84 11.85
C ALA A 55 10.92 -10.58 12.42
N GLN A 56 12.17 -10.31 12.04
CA GLN A 56 12.83 -9.06 12.37
C GLN A 56 12.07 -7.87 11.79
N LEU A 57 11.61 -7.91 10.54
CA LEU A 57 10.83 -6.81 9.97
C LEU A 57 9.55 -6.49 10.77
N LEU A 58 8.83 -7.51 11.24
CA LEU A 58 7.57 -7.34 11.97
C LEU A 58 7.76 -6.95 13.45
N LEU A 59 8.88 -7.36 14.05
CA LEU A 59 9.15 -7.17 15.48
C LEU A 59 10.15 -6.03 15.75
N SER A 60 10.92 -5.61 14.75
CA SER A 60 11.80 -4.44 14.84
C SER A 60 10.97 -3.17 14.78
N GLY A 61 11.12 -2.30 15.79
CA GLY A 61 10.57 -0.95 15.67
C GLY A 61 10.21 -0.27 16.97
N THR A 62 11.22 0.19 17.71
CA THR A 62 11.08 1.50 18.36
C THR A 62 11.76 2.52 17.43
N GLY A 63 11.03 3.55 16.98
CA GLY A 63 11.64 4.73 16.34
C GLY A 63 11.71 4.78 14.80
N VAL A 64 11.10 3.86 14.05
CA VAL A 64 11.00 4.03 12.58
C VAL A 64 9.98 5.15 12.28
N PRO A 65 10.38 6.24 11.61
CA PRO A 65 9.45 7.29 11.23
C PRO A 65 8.46 6.74 10.19
N PHE A 66 7.18 7.01 10.39
CA PHE A 66 6.13 6.71 9.45
C PHE A 66 5.34 7.98 9.15
N VAL A 67 5.27 8.35 7.88
CA VAL A 67 4.47 9.49 7.41
C VAL A 67 3.19 8.94 6.81
N ARG A 68 2.02 9.32 7.35
CA ARG A 68 0.74 8.85 6.83
C ARG A 68 0.56 9.33 5.37
N PRO A 69 0.35 8.43 4.39
CA PRO A 69 -0.07 8.82 3.05
C PRO A 69 -1.52 9.32 3.07
N GLU A 70 -1.85 10.36 2.30
CA GLU A 70 -3.21 10.91 2.26
C GLU A 70 -4.21 9.96 1.58
N HIS A 71 -3.94 9.54 0.35
CA HIS A 71 -4.81 8.64 -0.42
C HIS A 71 -4.00 7.71 -1.32
N LEU A 72 -4.07 6.41 -1.04
CA LEU A 72 -3.34 5.41 -1.81
C LEU A 72 -4.04 5.05 -3.12
N VAL A 73 -5.36 4.81 -3.07
CA VAL A 73 -6.16 4.40 -4.24
C VAL A 73 -7.48 5.15 -4.24
N ARG A 74 -7.84 5.75 -5.38
CA ARG A 74 -9.16 6.33 -5.59
C ARG A 74 -10.12 5.22 -6.02
N LYS A 75 -11.32 5.22 -5.43
CA LYS A 75 -12.41 4.35 -5.88
C LYS A 75 -12.80 4.69 -7.33
N ILE A 76 -12.99 3.66 -8.15
CA ILE A 76 -13.66 3.80 -9.45
C ILE A 76 -15.17 3.76 -9.19
N ASP A 77 -15.85 4.86 -9.45
CA ASP A 77 -17.30 4.97 -9.36
C ASP A 77 -17.99 4.48 -10.65
N ALA A 78 -19.32 4.31 -10.57
CA ALA A 78 -20.12 3.80 -11.68
C ALA A 78 -20.06 4.74 -12.89
N ASP A 79 -20.00 6.05 -12.68
CA ASP A 79 -19.92 7.04 -13.74
C ASP A 79 -18.58 6.95 -14.48
N THR A 80 -17.47 6.80 -13.72
CA THR A 80 -16.14 6.56 -14.28
C THR A 80 -16.11 5.26 -15.09
N ALA A 81 -16.70 4.18 -14.57
CA ALA A 81 -16.77 2.91 -15.27
C ALA A 81 -17.55 3.03 -16.59
N ALA A 82 -18.76 3.61 -16.55
CA ALA A 82 -19.62 3.81 -17.72
C ALA A 82 -18.94 4.71 -18.77
N HIS A 83 -18.20 5.74 -18.35
CA HIS A 83 -17.43 6.59 -19.26
C HIS A 83 -16.33 5.80 -19.99
N LEU A 84 -15.58 4.97 -19.26
CA LEU A 84 -14.52 4.14 -19.84
C LEU A 84 -15.11 3.10 -20.80
N GLU A 85 -16.24 2.48 -20.45
CA GLU A 85 -16.97 1.57 -21.33
C GLU A 85 -17.48 2.26 -22.59
N GLY A 86 -18.06 3.46 -22.49
CA GLY A 86 -18.53 4.22 -23.65
C GLY A 86 -17.39 4.62 -24.60
N ARG A 87 -16.22 4.97 -24.05
CA ARG A 87 -15.06 5.38 -24.84
C ARG A 87 -14.30 4.22 -25.49
N PHE A 88 -14.19 3.09 -24.79
CA PHE A 88 -13.30 1.99 -25.18
C PHE A 88 -14.03 0.65 -25.43
N GLY A 89 -15.34 0.57 -25.21
CA GLY A 89 -16.15 -0.66 -25.36
C GLY A 89 -16.43 -1.08 -26.81
N GLY A 90 -15.93 -0.34 -27.80
CA GLY A 90 -15.90 -0.80 -29.19
C GLY A 90 -17.28 -0.94 -29.84
N GLY A 91 -18.28 -0.16 -29.41
CA GLY A 91 -19.58 -0.08 -30.06
C GLY A 91 -19.40 0.22 -31.55
N ARG A 92 -19.47 -0.83 -32.39
CA ARG A 92 -19.37 -0.73 -33.84
C ARG A 92 -20.44 0.26 -34.33
N PRO A 93 -20.09 1.33 -35.06
CA PRO A 93 -21.11 2.15 -35.70
C PRO A 93 -21.87 1.23 -36.68
N ALA A 94 -23.18 1.10 -36.47
CA ALA A 94 -24.05 0.41 -37.41
C ALA A 94 -24.09 1.23 -38.70
N GLY A 95 -23.33 0.77 -39.70
CA GLY A 95 -23.46 1.13 -41.11
C GLY A 95 -23.97 -0.08 -41.87
#